data_AF-U2FSM4-F1
#
_entry.id   AF-U2FSM4-F1
#
_cell.length_a   1.000
_cell.length_b   1.000
_cell.length_c   1.000
_cell.angle_alpha   90.00
_cell.angle_beta   90.00
_cell.angle_gamma   90.00
#
_symmetry.space_group_name_H-M   'P 1'
#
loop_
_entity.id
_entity.type
_entity.pdbx_description
1 polymer ?
#
loop_
_entity_poly.entity_id
_entity_poly.type
_entity_poly.pdbx_seq_one_letter_code
_entity_poly.pdbx_strand_id
1 'polypeptide(L)'
;MSKHSLGLYGGQPPANGWKRVDTPALQAEIDANPGVVVADQPQGKGRIETYTVMHDRNDRPVQGIVLGRLEDGRRFVANTPADTALLDAMTNEEFLNHAGCVHSDGERNLFTPNG
;
A
#
# COMPACT_ATOMS: atom_id res chain seq x y z
N MET A 1 8.18 0.22 -3.59
CA MET A 1 9.33 -0.38 -4.29
C MET A 1 9.05 -0.32 -5.80
N SER A 2 9.66 0.62 -6.54
CA SER A 2 9.32 0.87 -7.96
C SER A 2 10.32 0.29 -8.96
N LYS A 3 11.51 -0.11 -8.50
CA LYS A 3 12.60 -0.66 -9.34
C LYS A 3 13.33 -1.74 -8.56
N HIS A 4 13.92 -2.67 -9.29
CA HIS A 4 14.80 -3.70 -8.75
C HIS A 4 15.93 -3.97 -9.76
N SER A 5 17.16 -4.16 -9.25
CA SER A 5 18.35 -4.47 -10.06
C SER A 5 19.15 -5.57 -9.37
N LEU A 6 19.63 -6.53 -10.14
CA LEU A 6 20.46 -7.64 -9.64
C LEU A 6 21.84 -7.58 -10.31
N GLY A 7 22.89 -7.72 -9.49
CA GLY A 7 24.27 -7.91 -9.96
C GLY A 7 24.78 -9.30 -9.58
N LEU A 8 25.32 -10.04 -10.54
CA LEU A 8 25.98 -11.33 -10.31
C LEU A 8 27.48 -11.18 -10.57
N TYR A 9 28.31 -11.60 -9.62
CA TYR A 9 29.77 -11.41 -9.66
C TYR A 9 30.50 -12.73 -9.40
N GLY A 10 31.64 -12.93 -10.05
CA GLY A 10 32.48 -14.13 -9.88
C GLY A 10 33.90 -13.93 -10.40
N GLY A 11 34.85 -14.72 -9.89
CA GLY A 11 36.26 -14.67 -10.30
C GLY A 11 36.59 -15.46 -11.56
N GLN A 12 35.61 -16.18 -12.12
CA GLN A 12 35.74 -16.94 -13.36
C GLN A 12 34.87 -16.31 -14.44
N PRO A 13 35.34 -16.23 -15.70
CA PRO A 13 34.53 -15.72 -16.79
C PRO A 13 33.32 -16.65 -17.04
N PRO A 14 32.15 -16.11 -17.46
CA PRO A 14 31.00 -16.94 -17.80
C PRO A 14 31.33 -17.91 -18.95
N ALA A 15 30.94 -19.18 -18.80
CA ALA A 15 31.28 -20.24 -19.77
C ALA A 15 30.84 -19.94 -21.22
N ASN A 16 29.75 -19.17 -21.39
CA ASN A 16 29.20 -18.80 -22.70
C ASN A 16 29.39 -17.31 -23.04
N GLY A 17 30.35 -16.65 -22.39
CA GLY A 17 30.57 -15.20 -22.53
C GLY A 17 29.46 -14.36 -21.88
N TRP A 18 29.64 -13.03 -21.92
CA TRP A 18 28.62 -12.10 -21.45
C TRP A 18 27.40 -12.11 -22.38
N LYS A 19 26.20 -12.11 -21.81
CA LYS A 19 24.94 -11.98 -22.54
C LYS A 19 24.03 -10.97 -21.86
N ARG A 20 23.48 -10.05 -22.65
CA ARG A 20 22.44 -9.13 -22.17
C ARG A 20 21.12 -9.91 -22.07
N VAL A 21 20.43 -9.77 -20.95
CA VAL A 21 19.04 -10.20 -20.81
C VAL A 21 18.15 -9.27 -21.64
N ASP A 22 17.13 -9.83 -22.28
CA ASP A 22 16.08 -9.07 -22.96
C ASP A 22 15.15 -8.41 -21.92
N THR A 23 15.59 -7.27 -21.39
CA THR A 23 14.83 -6.51 -20.39
C THR A 23 13.52 -5.93 -20.94
N PRO A 24 13.43 -5.43 -22.20
CA PRO A 24 12.17 -4.97 -22.76
C PRO A 24 11.07 -6.04 -22.80
N ALA A 25 11.40 -7.27 -23.20
CA ALA A 25 10.42 -8.35 -23.21
C ALA A 25 9.89 -8.67 -21.80
N LEU A 26 10.77 -8.71 -20.80
CA LEU A 26 10.39 -8.91 -19.40
C LEU A 26 9.52 -7.76 -18.86
N GLN A 27 9.82 -6.51 -19.23
CA GLN A 27 9.00 -5.37 -18.81
C GLN A 27 7.60 -5.44 -19.42
N ALA A 28 7.49 -5.80 -20.70
CA ALA A 28 6.20 -5.97 -21.36
C ALA A 28 5.33 -7.05 -20.71
N GLU A 29 5.94 -8.14 -20.22
CA GLU A 29 5.25 -9.17 -19.44
C GLU A 29 4.71 -8.61 -18.11
N ILE A 30 5.51 -7.80 -17.40
CA ILE A 30 5.09 -7.15 -16.15
C ILE A 30 3.92 -6.19 -16.40
N ASP A 31 4.01 -5.37 -17.45
CA ASP A 31 3.01 -4.36 -17.79
C ASP A 31 1.68 -4.97 -18.26
N ALA A 32 1.71 -6.21 -18.76
CA ALA A 32 0.50 -6.95 -19.15
C ALA A 32 -0.31 -7.47 -17.95
N ASN A 33 0.22 -7.40 -16.73
CA ASN A 33 -0.53 -7.84 -15.55
C ASN A 33 -1.74 -6.94 -15.29
N PRO A 34 -2.88 -7.50 -14.85
CA PRO A 34 -4.06 -6.71 -14.53
C PRO A 34 -3.77 -5.64 -13.48
N GLY A 35 -4.05 -4.38 -13.81
CA GLY A 35 -4.04 -3.29 -12.84
C GLY A 35 -5.17 -3.43 -11.82
N VAL A 36 -4.99 -2.82 -10.65
CA VAL A 36 -6.06 -2.71 -9.66
C VAL A 36 -6.81 -1.40 -9.87
N VAL A 37 -8.14 -1.45 -9.91
CA VAL A 37 -8.97 -0.26 -10.00
C VAL A 37 -8.98 0.46 -8.65
N VAL A 38 -8.68 1.76 -8.68
CA VAL A 38 -8.69 2.63 -7.50
C VAL A 38 -9.94 3.51 -7.55
N ALA A 39 -10.64 3.62 -6.43
CA ALA A 39 -11.73 4.57 -6.25
C ALA A 39 -11.16 5.87 -5.66
N ASP A 40 -11.14 6.94 -6.46
CA ASP A 40 -10.64 8.25 -6.03
C ASP A 40 -11.52 8.89 -4.96
N GLN A 41 -12.84 8.73 -5.11
CA GLN A 41 -13.88 9.16 -4.16
C GLN A 41 -14.63 7.93 -3.63
N PRO A 42 -14.00 7.13 -2.75
CA PRO A 42 -14.60 5.93 -2.19
C PRO A 42 -15.72 6.30 -1.20
N GLN A 43 -16.77 5.49 -1.18
CA GLN A 43 -17.89 5.65 -0.26
C GLN A 43 -18.42 4.27 0.15
N GLY A 44 -18.64 4.08 1.45
CA GLY A 44 -19.29 2.90 2.01
C GLY A 44 -18.34 1.96 2.75
N LYS A 45 -18.71 0.68 2.80
CA LYS A 45 -18.00 -0.33 3.59
C LYS A 45 -16.73 -0.81 2.91
N GLY A 46 -15.70 -1.04 3.70
CA GLY A 46 -14.45 -1.62 3.24
C GLY A 46 -13.66 -2.28 4.37
N ARG A 47 -12.49 -2.78 4.02
CA ARG A 47 -11.52 -3.35 4.98
C ARG A 47 -10.11 -2.85 4.72
N ILE A 48 -9.28 -2.85 5.76
CA ILE A 48 -7.86 -2.51 5.67
C ILE A 48 -7.11 -3.64 4.95
N GLU A 49 -6.40 -3.32 3.86
CA GLU A 49 -5.51 -4.24 3.14
C GLU A 49 -4.06 -4.05 3.58
N THR A 50 -3.67 -2.82 3.91
CA THR A 50 -2.43 -2.48 4.64
C THR A 50 -2.56 -1.07 5.23
N TYR A 51 -1.73 -0.76 6.23
CA TYR A 51 -1.75 0.55 6.88
C TYR A 51 -0.36 0.93 7.41
N THR A 52 -0.21 2.21 7.73
CA THR A 52 0.92 2.73 8.51
C THR A 52 0.44 3.84 9.42
N VAL A 53 1.16 4.05 10.53
CA VAL A 53 0.93 5.13 11.49
C VAL A 53 2.15 6.04 11.48
N MET A 54 1.95 7.28 11.05
CA MET A 54 2.99 8.31 11.08
C MET A 54 3.17 8.85 12.48
N HIS A 55 4.41 8.96 12.91
CA HIS A 55 4.81 9.53 14.19
C HIS A 55 5.49 10.89 13.99
N ASP A 56 5.30 11.80 14.94
CA ASP A 56 6.00 13.10 14.96
C ASP A 56 7.44 12.97 15.49
N ARG A 57 8.15 14.10 15.62
CA ARG A 57 9.54 14.11 16.14
C ARG A 57 9.66 13.74 17.63
N ASN A 58 8.54 13.71 18.35
CA ASN A 58 8.48 13.34 19.76
C ASN A 58 7.94 11.91 19.93
N ASP A 59 7.94 11.11 18.87
CA ASP A 59 7.46 9.72 18.84
C ASP A 59 5.96 9.58 19.18
N ARG A 60 5.15 10.58 18.81
CA ARG A 60 3.69 10.54 19.02
C ARG A 60 2.98 10.14 17.73
N PRO A 61 2.06 9.16 17.76
CA PRO A 61 1.18 8.88 16.63
C PRO A 61 0.36 10.11 16.26
N VAL A 62 0.43 10.54 15.00
CA VAL A 62 -0.27 11.75 14.51
C VAL A 62 -1.18 11.51 13.33
N GLN A 63 -0.99 10.43 12.55
CA GLN A 63 -1.83 10.16 11.39
C GLN A 63 -1.77 8.69 10.96
N GLY A 64 -2.94 8.07 10.79
CA GLY A 64 -3.08 6.79 10.11
C GLY A 64 -3.22 6.97 8.61
N ILE A 65 -2.58 6.10 7.84
CA ILE A 65 -2.77 5.98 6.38
C ILE A 65 -3.19 4.54 6.11
N VAL A 66 -4.35 4.39 5.48
CA VAL A 66 -4.97 3.10 5.15
C VAL A 66 -5.00 2.95 3.64
N LEU A 67 -4.50 1.81 3.16
CA LEU A 67 -4.86 1.27 1.86
C LEU A 67 -5.93 0.22 2.11
N GLY A 68 -7.14 0.48 1.65
CA GLY A 68 -8.29 -0.39 1.90
C GLY A 68 -8.91 -0.90 0.62
N ARG A 69 -9.85 -1.83 0.79
CA ARG A 69 -10.65 -2.41 -0.30
C ARG A 69 -12.13 -2.30 0.01
N LEU A 70 -12.89 -1.75 -0.93
CA LEU A 70 -14.35 -1.70 -0.90
C LEU A 70 -14.96 -3.09 -1.10
N GLU A 71 -16.24 -3.26 -0.76
CA GLU A 71 -16.97 -4.50 -1.03
C GLU A 71 -17.03 -4.88 -2.52
N ASP A 72 -17.00 -3.88 -3.41
CA ASP A 72 -16.94 -4.08 -4.87
C ASP A 72 -15.54 -4.45 -5.40
N GLY A 73 -14.55 -4.57 -4.51
CA GLY A 73 -13.19 -4.99 -4.82
C GLY A 73 -12.24 -3.87 -5.22
N ARG A 74 -12.70 -2.63 -5.43
CA ARG A 74 -11.81 -1.49 -5.74
C ARG A 74 -10.96 -1.12 -4.52
N ARG A 75 -9.72 -0.68 -4.78
CA ARG A 75 -8.84 -0.14 -3.73
C ARG A 75 -9.14 1.32 -3.46
N PHE A 76 -8.82 1.78 -2.26
CA PHE A 76 -8.79 3.19 -1.90
C PHE A 76 -7.61 3.50 -1.00
N VAL A 77 -7.24 4.79 -0.96
CA VAL A 77 -6.34 5.36 0.03
C VAL A 77 -7.14 6.31 0.90
N ALA A 78 -6.98 6.23 2.21
CA ALA A 78 -7.66 7.11 3.16
C ALA A 78 -6.78 7.39 4.38
N ASN A 79 -7.04 8.50 5.05
CA ASN A 79 -6.55 8.74 6.40
C ASN A 79 -7.54 8.21 7.43
N THR A 80 -7.08 7.97 8.64
CA THR A 80 -7.97 7.79 9.78
C THR A 80 -8.39 9.14 10.36
N PRO A 81 -9.47 9.19 11.18
CA PRO A 81 -9.72 10.32 12.06
C PRO A 81 -8.49 10.65 12.92
N ALA A 82 -8.36 11.93 13.29
CA ALA A 82 -7.36 12.39 14.24
C ALA A 82 -7.79 12.05 15.67
N ASP A 83 -7.78 10.75 15.99
CA ASP A 83 -8.17 10.19 17.28
C ASP A 83 -6.95 9.48 17.90
N THR A 84 -6.45 9.99 19.03
CA THR A 84 -5.28 9.46 19.72
C THR A 84 -5.48 8.01 20.13
N ALA A 85 -6.66 7.63 20.63
CA ALA A 85 -6.91 6.26 21.09
C ALA A 85 -6.88 5.27 19.93
N LEU A 86 -7.44 5.67 18.78
CA LEU A 86 -7.37 4.87 17.55
C LEU A 86 -5.92 4.73 17.06
N LEU A 87 -5.16 5.82 17.02
CA LEU A 87 -3.78 5.78 16.54
C LEU A 87 -2.87 4.96 17.47
N ASP A 88 -3.08 5.04 18.77
CA ASP A 88 -2.40 4.21 19.77
C ASP A 88 -2.77 2.73 19.56
N ALA A 89 -4.05 2.40 19.37
CA ALA A 89 -4.49 1.04 19.10
C ALA A 89 -3.87 0.49 17.80
N MET A 90 -3.89 1.27 16.71
CA MET A 90 -3.27 0.88 15.43
C MET A 90 -1.76 0.67 15.53
N THR A 91 -1.09 1.32 16.49
CA THR A 91 0.35 1.16 16.72
C THR A 91 0.66 -0.12 17.51
N ASN A 92 -0.23 -0.51 18.44
CA ASN A 92 0.01 -1.60 19.38
C ASN A 92 -0.72 -2.90 19.03
N GLU A 93 -1.67 -2.86 18.10
CA GLU A 93 -2.53 -3.97 17.72
C GLU A 93 -2.56 -4.17 16.20
N GLU A 94 -3.03 -5.33 15.75
CA GLU A 94 -3.11 -5.70 14.33
C GLU A 94 -4.43 -5.23 13.70
N PHE A 95 -4.35 -4.35 12.71
CA PHE A 95 -5.50 -3.77 12.01
C PHE A 95 -5.71 -4.32 10.59
N LEU A 96 -4.87 -5.22 10.09
CA LEU A 96 -5.11 -5.91 8.82
C LEU A 96 -6.48 -6.59 8.83
N ASN A 97 -7.20 -6.46 7.71
CA ASN A 97 -8.56 -6.98 7.51
C ASN A 97 -9.65 -6.39 8.41
N HIS A 98 -9.37 -5.43 9.29
CA HIS A 98 -10.43 -4.75 10.04
C HIS A 98 -11.40 -4.06 9.09
N ALA A 99 -12.69 -4.29 9.33
CA ALA A 99 -13.77 -3.67 8.58
C ALA A 99 -14.02 -2.23 9.07
N GLY A 100 -14.60 -1.39 8.21
CA GLY A 100 -14.93 -0.02 8.54
C GLY A 100 -15.70 0.67 7.42
N CYS A 101 -15.90 1.97 7.58
CA CYS A 101 -16.51 2.81 6.55
C CYS A 101 -15.50 3.84 6.03
N VAL A 102 -15.44 3.96 4.70
CA VAL A 102 -14.72 5.04 4.01
C VAL A 102 -15.70 6.04 3.42
N HIS A 103 -15.36 7.32 3.46
CA HIS A 103 -16.02 8.36 2.69
C HIS A 103 -15.00 9.39 2.19
N SER A 104 -15.35 10.08 1.12
CA SER A 104 -14.58 11.22 0.60
C SER A 104 -15.28 12.52 0.96
N ASP A 105 -14.55 13.50 1.48
CA ASP A 105 -15.06 14.87 1.70
C ASP A 105 -14.76 15.81 0.51
N GLY A 106 -14.15 15.29 -0.55
CA GLY A 106 -13.74 16.05 -1.73
C GLY A 106 -12.29 16.56 -1.68
N GLU A 107 -11.69 16.64 -0.49
CA GLU A 107 -10.26 16.97 -0.32
C GLU A 107 -9.44 15.73 0.06
N ARG A 108 -10.02 14.86 0.89
CA ARG A 108 -9.40 13.62 1.38
C ARG A 108 -10.43 12.53 1.61
N ASN A 109 -9.93 11.32 1.75
CA ASN A 109 -10.73 10.16 2.13
C ASN A 109 -10.48 9.84 3.60
N LEU A 110 -11.55 9.56 4.34
CA LEU A 110 -11.51 9.20 5.74
C LEU A 110 -12.05 7.78 5.92
N PHE A 111 -11.25 6.91 6.52
CA PHE A 111 -11.62 5.56 6.91
C PHE A 111 -11.72 5.45 8.44
N THR A 112 -12.90 5.06 8.92
CA THR A 112 -13.13 4.78 10.34
C THR A 112 -13.29 3.28 10.51
N PRO A 113 -12.34 2.58 11.16
CA PRO A 113 -12.49 1.18 11.51
C PRO A 113 -13.70 0.97 12.44
N ASN A 114 -14.35 -0.19 12.32
CA ASN A 114 -15.28 -0.65 13.33
C ASN A 114 -14.49 -1.00 14.60
N GLY A 115 -15.07 -0.71 15.77
CA GLY A 115 -14.51 -1.11 17.06
C GLY A 115 -14.63 -2.60 17.34
#